data_AF-A0A8B8BZJ7-F1
#
_entry.id   AF-A0A8B8BZJ7-F1
#
_cell.length_a   1.000
_cell.length_b   1.000
_cell.length_c   1.000
_cell.angle_alpha   90.00
_cell.angle_beta   90.00
_cell.angle_gamma   90.00
#
_symmetry.space_group_name_H-M   'P 1'
#
loop_
_entity.id
_entity.type
_entity.pdbx_description
1 polymer ?
#
loop_
_entity_poly.entity_id
_entity_poly.type
_entity_poly.pdbx_seq_one_letter_code
_entity_poly.pdbx_strand_id
1 'polypeptide(L)'
;MSAPAALALAKLFYPETKKTKTGSEVHNIPSGQERNIIEAAAFGASQAIKLVANVAVNLVAFIALVAFLNQTLIWLGNRAGMEKPGNELIFQVKSSYEKLSVYIHNRENLTWYENLARIDNVTYTGRWRFDGDDIVYNDFNHTLTKGVLTERSVVISTYALCGFANIASIGIMLGALGAMAPNQRSALAQVVVRAMITGTVACFMTACIAGLLYAPGI
;
A
#
# COMPACT_ATOMS: atom_id res chain seq x y z
N MET A 1 12.20 7.62 3.58
CA MET A 1 11.45 8.67 4.33
C MET A 1 10.53 8.09 5.41
N SER A 2 10.03 6.86 5.24
CA SER A 2 9.03 6.28 6.16
C SER A 2 9.55 6.00 7.57
N ALA A 3 10.82 5.65 7.78
CA ALA A 3 11.37 5.37 9.11
C ALA A 3 11.31 6.59 10.07
N PRO A 4 11.86 7.78 9.73
CA PRO A 4 11.73 8.95 10.59
C PRO A 4 10.27 9.45 10.69
N ALA A 5 9.49 9.36 9.61
CA ALA A 5 8.08 9.72 9.61
C ALA A 5 7.25 8.85 10.57
N ALA A 6 7.48 7.54 10.57
CA ALA A 6 6.82 6.60 11.45
C ALA A 6 7.17 6.86 12.92
N LEU A 7 8.44 7.12 13.23
CA LEU A 7 8.85 7.46 14.61
C LEU A 7 8.24 8.77 15.09
N ALA A 8 8.27 9.82 14.27
CA ALA A 8 7.71 11.13 14.61
C ALA A 8 6.21 11.02 14.89
N LEU A 9 5.45 10.37 14.00
CA LEU A 9 4.01 10.23 14.17
C LEU A 9 3.64 9.22 15.26
N ALA A 10 4.38 8.12 15.43
CA ALA A 10 4.13 7.18 16.52
C ALA A 10 4.33 7.84 17.88
N LYS A 11 5.37 8.66 18.05
CA LYS A 11 5.60 9.40 19.31
C LYS A 11 4.59 10.54 19.52
N LEU A 12 4.01 11.08 18.45
CA LEU A 12 2.97 12.10 18.53
C LEU A 12 1.60 11.49 18.89
N PHE A 13 1.21 10.38 18.26
CA PHE A 13 -0.06 9.68 18.50
C PHE A 13 -0.05 8.81 19.76
N TYR A 14 1.11 8.27 20.14
CA TYR A 14 1.29 7.41 21.30
C TYR A 14 2.63 7.74 22.00
N PRO A 15 2.67 8.83 22.78
CA PRO A 15 3.89 9.27 23.44
C PRO A 15 4.36 8.28 24.51
N GLU A 16 5.67 8.25 24.72
CA GLU A 16 6.28 7.39 25.73
C GLU A 16 6.00 7.94 27.13
N THR A 17 5.35 7.14 27.98
CA THR A 17 5.03 7.51 29.37
C THR A 17 5.87 6.75 30.39
N LYS A 18 6.54 5.67 29.98
CA LYS A 18 7.32 4.80 30.86
C LYS A 18 8.81 5.02 30.62
N LYS A 19 9.63 4.79 31.65
CA LYS A 19 11.09 4.78 31.49
C LYS A 19 11.49 3.60 30.62
N THR A 20 12.32 3.86 29.61
CA THR A 20 12.84 2.84 28.71
C THR A 20 13.77 1.91 29.50
N LYS A 21 13.65 0.60 29.26
CA LYS A 21 14.50 -0.41 29.91
C LYS A 21 15.88 -0.55 29.27
N THR A 22 16.13 0.14 28.14
CA THR A 22 17.26 -0.09 27.24
C THR A 22 18.08 1.18 26.97
N GLY A 23 17.89 2.23 27.77
CA GLY A 23 18.38 3.59 27.47
C GLY A 23 19.87 3.85 27.69
N SER A 24 20.60 2.96 28.37
CA SER A 24 21.94 3.28 28.90
C SER A 24 22.99 2.17 28.75
N GLU A 25 22.58 0.92 28.52
CA GLU A 25 23.51 -0.21 28.44
C GLU A 25 23.59 -0.70 26.99
N VAL A 26 24.80 -0.79 26.46
CA VAL A 26 25.09 -1.45 25.19
C VAL A 26 24.76 -2.92 25.38
N HIS A 27 23.53 -3.31 25.05
CA HIS A 27 23.17 -4.70 24.96
C HIS A 27 23.96 -5.31 23.79
N ASN A 28 24.86 -6.24 24.11
CA ASN A 28 25.45 -7.10 23.09
C ASN A 28 24.31 -7.83 22.39
N ILE A 29 24.09 -7.47 21.12
CA ILE A 29 23.21 -8.24 20.24
C ILE A 29 23.81 -9.64 20.21
N PRO A 30 23.10 -10.69 20.64
CA PRO A 30 23.63 -12.04 20.58
C PRO A 30 24.00 -12.32 19.13
N SER A 31 25.28 -12.62 18.89
CA SER A 31 25.78 -13.01 17.58
C SER A 31 24.99 -14.24 17.11
N GLY A 32 24.57 -14.23 15.84
CA GLY A 32 23.88 -15.36 15.23
C GLY A 32 24.69 -16.63 15.41
N GLN A 33 24.03 -17.77 15.64
CA GLN A 33 24.69 -19.06 15.81
C GLN A 33 25.32 -19.59 14.50
N GLU A 34 25.03 -18.91 13.39
CA GLU A 34 25.44 -19.27 12.03
C GLU A 34 26.94 -19.09 11.82
N ARG A 35 27.60 -20.10 11.28
CA ARG A 35 29.06 -20.12 11.10
C ARG A 35 29.51 -19.52 9.78
N ASN A 36 28.62 -19.45 8.80
CA ASN A 36 28.94 -18.95 7.45
C ASN A 36 27.70 -18.33 6.77
N ILE A 37 27.95 -17.66 5.65
CA ILE A 37 26.92 -16.95 4.87
C ILE A 37 25.85 -17.91 4.33
N ILE A 38 26.23 -19.14 3.99
CA ILE A 38 25.33 -20.16 3.44
C ILE A 38 24.37 -20.65 4.54
N GLU A 39 24.88 -20.90 5.75
CA GLU A 39 24.11 -21.29 6.93
C GLU A 39 23.13 -20.19 7.31
N ALA A 40 23.60 -18.93 7.36
CA ALA A 40 22.74 -17.79 7.63
C ALA A 40 21.63 -17.61 6.59
N ALA A 41 21.93 -17.81 5.30
CA ALA A 41 20.94 -17.75 4.24
C ALA A 41 19.91 -18.90 4.35
N ALA A 42 20.36 -20.13 4.60
CA ALA A 42 19.50 -21.29 4.76
C ALA A 42 18.60 -21.19 6.01
N PHE A 43 19.17 -20.74 7.12
CA PHE A 43 18.44 -20.52 8.37
C PHE A 43 17.41 -19.41 8.22
N GLY A 44 17.78 -18.28 7.59
CA GLY A 44 16.85 -17.19 7.27
C GLY A 44 15.69 -17.64 6.39
N ALA A 45 15.96 -18.46 5.37
CA ALA A 45 14.92 -19.03 4.51
C ALA A 45 13.98 -19.97 5.28
N SER A 46 14.51 -20.83 6.15
CA SER A 46 13.71 -21.73 6.99
C SER A 46 12.81 -20.97 7.97
N GLN A 47 13.33 -19.92 8.60
CA GLN A 47 12.57 -19.05 9.51
C GLN A 47 11.46 -18.27 8.77
N ALA A 48 11.68 -17.92 7.51
CA ALA A 48 10.67 -17.25 6.68
C ALA A 48 9.43 -18.12 6.45
N ILE A 49 9.55 -19.47 6.45
CA ILE A 49 8.41 -20.37 6.20
C ILE A 49 7.27 -20.11 7.19
N LYS A 50 7.58 -20.02 8.49
CA LYS A 50 6.56 -19.77 9.53
C LYS A 50 5.93 -18.38 9.38
N LEU A 51 6.74 -17.38 9.05
CA LEU A 51 6.26 -16.02 8.84
C LEU A 51 5.31 -15.97 7.63
N VAL A 52 5.73 -16.49 6.48
CA VAL A 52 4.96 -16.50 5.23
C VAL A 52 3.68 -17.32 5.38
N ALA A 53 3.74 -18.49 6.02
CA ALA A 53 2.55 -19.29 6.29
C ALA A 53 1.52 -18.52 7.13
N ASN A 54 1.96 -17.85 8.20
CA ASN A 54 1.08 -17.01 9.02
C ASN A 54 0.48 -15.85 8.22
N VAL A 55 1.27 -15.20 7.35
CA VAL A 55 0.78 -14.13 6.47
C VAL A 55 -0.27 -14.66 5.51
N ALA A 56 -0.01 -15.78 4.82
CA ALA A 56 -0.93 -16.37 3.85
C ALA A 56 -2.27 -16.78 4.49
N VAL A 57 -2.23 -17.47 5.63
CA VAL A 57 -3.44 -17.89 6.36
C VAL A 57 -4.25 -16.69 6.85
N ASN A 58 -3.58 -15.69 7.45
CA ASN A 58 -4.26 -14.48 7.89
C ASN A 58 -4.87 -13.71 6.71
N LEU A 59 -4.17 -13.61 5.58
CA LEU A 59 -4.68 -12.92 4.39
C LEU A 59 -5.96 -13.58 3.87
N VAL A 60 -5.99 -14.92 3.76
CA VAL A 60 -7.19 -15.68 3.37
C VAL A 60 -8.33 -15.44 4.36
N ALA A 61 -8.07 -15.52 5.66
CA ALA A 61 -9.07 -15.30 6.70
C ALA A 61 -9.67 -13.88 6.64
N PHE A 62 -8.84 -12.86 6.46
CA PHE A 62 -9.31 -11.48 6.35
C PHE A 62 -10.07 -11.21 5.05
N ILE A 63 -9.62 -11.75 3.90
CA ILE A 63 -10.36 -11.63 2.63
C ILE A 63 -11.74 -12.30 2.76
N ALA A 64 -11.81 -13.49 3.37
CA ALA A 64 -13.06 -14.19 3.60
C ALA A 64 -14.00 -13.41 4.55
N LEU A 65 -13.46 -12.86 5.64
CA LEU A 65 -14.23 -12.04 6.59
C LEU A 65 -14.79 -10.78 5.93
N VAL A 66 -13.97 -10.08 5.15
CA VAL A 66 -14.40 -8.87 4.43
C VAL A 66 -15.45 -9.21 3.37
N ALA A 67 -15.27 -10.30 2.62
CA ALA A 67 -16.26 -10.78 1.67
C ALA A 67 -17.60 -11.14 2.36
N PHE A 68 -17.54 -11.78 3.53
CA PHE A 68 -18.71 -12.10 4.34
C PHE A 68 -19.45 -10.84 4.83
N LEU A 69 -18.72 -9.85 5.36
CA LEU A 69 -19.31 -8.57 5.77
C LEU A 69 -19.95 -7.85 4.59
N ASN A 70 -19.29 -7.81 3.43
CA ASN A 70 -19.84 -7.20 2.22
C ASN A 70 -21.17 -7.85 1.81
N GLN A 71 -21.24 -9.18 1.78
CA GLN A 71 -22.48 -9.89 1.44
C GLN A 71 -23.59 -9.65 2.47
N THR A 72 -23.22 -9.58 3.75
CA THR A 72 -24.17 -9.28 4.84
C THR A 72 -24.75 -7.87 4.69
N LEU A 73 -23.93 -6.89 4.30
CA LEU A 73 -24.34 -5.50 4.10
C LEU A 73 -25.16 -5.31 2.82
N ILE A 74 -24.83 -6.01 1.74
CA ILE A 74 -25.67 -6.07 0.53
C ILE A 74 -27.05 -6.64 0.87
N TRP A 75 -27.08 -7.72 1.65
CA TRP A 75 -28.34 -8.32 2.12
C TRP A 75 -29.17 -7.34 2.98
N LEU A 76 -28.54 -6.60 3.89
CA LEU A 76 -29.21 -5.56 4.68
C LEU A 76 -29.71 -4.40 3.82
N GLY A 77 -28.91 -3.93 2.85
CA GLY A 77 -29.31 -2.87 1.93
C GLY A 77 -30.52 -3.27 1.08
N ASN A 78 -30.58 -4.55 0.65
CA ASN A 78 -31.72 -5.08 -0.10
C ASN A 78 -33.00 -5.07 0.75
N ARG A 79 -32.87 -5.31 2.06
CA ARG A 79 -33.99 -5.23 3.02
C ARG A 79 -34.43 -3.81 3.32
N ALA A 80 -33.52 -2.83 3.23
CA ALA A 80 -33.82 -1.42 3.43
C ALA A 80 -34.47 -0.74 2.20
N GLY A 81 -34.82 -1.50 1.16
CA GLY A 81 -35.48 -0.95 -0.04
C GLY A 81 -34.54 -0.20 -0.99
N MET A 82 -33.22 -0.33 -0.81
CA MET A 82 -32.26 0.18 -1.79
C MET A 82 -32.31 -0.75 -3.01
N GLU A 83 -32.90 -0.32 -4.12
CA GLU A 83 -33.13 -1.17 -5.31
C GLU A 83 -31.84 -1.71 -5.95
N LYS A 84 -30.70 -1.14 -5.59
CA LYS A 84 -29.36 -1.68 -5.81
C LYS A 84 -28.45 -1.19 -4.68
N PRO A 85 -28.27 -1.93 -3.56
CA PRO A 85 -27.14 -1.67 -2.66
C PRO A 85 -25.86 -2.25 -3.30
N GLY A 86 -25.75 -2.11 -4.61
CA GLY A 86 -24.69 -2.64 -5.42
C GLY A 86 -23.46 -1.80 -5.17
N ASN A 87 -22.48 -2.38 -4.47
CA ASN A 87 -21.07 -2.07 -4.66
C ASN A 87 -20.56 -0.75 -4.05
N GLU A 88 -21.43 0.17 -3.61
CA GLU A 88 -21.00 1.55 -3.30
C GLU A 88 -20.66 1.84 -1.84
N LEU A 89 -21.34 1.21 -0.87
CA LEU A 89 -21.26 1.71 0.52
C LEU A 89 -20.00 1.27 1.29
N ILE A 90 -19.39 0.11 0.97
CA ILE A 90 -18.29 -0.44 1.77
C ILE A 90 -17.02 -0.78 0.95
N PHE A 91 -17.09 -0.73 -0.38
CA PHE A 91 -15.96 -1.16 -1.23
C PHE A 91 -15.45 -0.14 -2.25
N GLN A 92 -15.57 1.15 -1.94
CA GLN A 92 -14.82 2.17 -2.66
C GLN A 92 -13.31 1.92 -2.59
N VAL A 93 -12.79 1.29 -1.53
CA VAL A 93 -11.34 1.09 -1.37
C VAL A 93 -10.75 0.18 -2.45
N LYS A 94 -11.31 -1.01 -2.71
CA LYS A 94 -10.80 -1.91 -3.78
C LYS A 94 -11.02 -1.30 -5.17
N SER A 95 -12.21 -0.76 -5.43
CA SER A 95 -12.50 -0.10 -6.70
C SER A 95 -11.59 1.11 -6.92
N SER A 96 -11.26 1.86 -5.87
CA SER A 96 -10.33 2.99 -5.93
C SER A 96 -8.90 2.53 -6.21
N TYR A 97 -8.43 1.45 -5.57
CA TYR A 97 -7.10 0.91 -5.87
C TYR A 97 -6.99 0.33 -7.28
N GLU A 98 -8.02 -0.36 -7.76
CA GLU A 98 -8.07 -0.86 -9.15
C GLU A 98 -8.09 0.30 -10.15
N LYS A 99 -8.93 1.32 -9.92
CA LYS A 99 -8.95 2.54 -10.74
C LYS A 99 -7.60 3.25 -10.71
N LEU A 100 -7.02 3.45 -9.52
CA LEU A 100 -5.73 4.12 -9.33
C LEU A 100 -4.58 3.39 -10.03
N SER A 101 -4.57 2.06 -9.99
CA SER A 101 -3.61 1.23 -10.72
C SER A 101 -3.74 1.44 -12.24
N VAL A 102 -4.97 1.44 -12.77
CA VAL A 102 -5.21 1.71 -14.19
C VAL A 102 -4.74 3.12 -14.57
N TYR A 103 -5.00 4.13 -13.73
CA TYR A 103 -4.54 5.49 -13.98
C TYR A 103 -3.02 5.65 -14.01
N ILE A 104 -2.31 4.97 -13.10
CA ILE A 104 -0.85 4.99 -13.06
C ILE A 104 -0.29 4.28 -14.31
N HIS A 105 -0.83 3.11 -14.63
CA HIS A 105 -0.42 2.36 -15.82
C HIS A 105 -0.69 3.12 -17.12
N ASN A 106 -1.85 3.76 -17.24
CA ASN A 106 -2.18 4.59 -18.40
C ASN A 106 -1.22 5.78 -18.53
N ARG A 107 -0.70 6.34 -17.43
CA ARG A 107 0.31 7.40 -17.47
C ARG A 107 1.65 6.89 -17.99
N GLU A 108 2.11 5.72 -17.52
CA GLU A 108 3.34 5.11 -18.02
C GLU A 108 3.24 4.84 -19.53
N ASN A 109 2.11 4.30 -19.97
CA ASN A 109 1.83 4.09 -21.39
C ASN A 109 1.85 5.41 -22.17
N LEU A 110 1.17 6.45 -21.70
CA LEU A 110 1.19 7.78 -22.33
C LEU A 110 2.63 8.30 -22.50
N THR A 111 3.45 8.23 -21.44
CA THR A 111 4.85 8.67 -21.50
C THR A 111 5.69 7.87 -22.49
N TRP A 112 5.41 6.57 -22.68
CA TRP A 112 6.06 5.76 -23.72
C TRP A 112 5.73 6.29 -25.12
N TYR A 113 4.45 6.58 -25.39
CA TYR A 113 4.01 7.09 -26.71
C TYR A 113 4.60 8.48 -26.99
N GLU A 114 4.61 9.37 -25.98
CA GLU A 114 5.19 10.70 -26.08
C GLU A 114 6.70 10.66 -26.36
N ASN A 115 7.44 9.73 -25.75
CA ASN A 115 8.89 9.59 -25.97
C ASN A 115 9.22 9.02 -27.35
N LEU A 116 8.43 8.09 -27.89
CA LEU A 116 8.63 7.58 -29.25
C LEU A 116 8.42 8.64 -30.32
N ALA A 117 7.38 9.48 -30.17
CA ALA A 117 7.15 10.61 -31.06
C ALA A 117 8.33 11.60 -31.07
N ARG A 118 9.10 11.67 -29.98
CA ARG A 118 10.27 12.55 -29.83
C ARG A 118 11.56 11.98 -30.42
N ILE A 119 11.73 10.65 -30.48
CA ILE A 119 12.97 10.00 -30.94
C ILE A 119 13.05 9.95 -32.48
N ASP A 120 11.94 9.70 -33.16
CA ASP A 120 12.00 9.38 -34.59
C ASP A 120 12.00 10.60 -35.53
N ASN A 121 11.71 11.83 -35.08
CA ASN A 121 11.43 13.00 -35.96
C ASN A 121 10.39 12.72 -37.07
N VAL A 122 9.78 11.54 -37.09
CA VAL A 122 8.78 11.14 -38.05
C VAL A 122 7.46 11.74 -37.58
N THR A 123 6.75 12.35 -38.51
CA THR A 123 5.41 12.90 -38.41
C THR A 123 4.35 11.81 -38.12
N TYR A 124 4.66 10.82 -37.27
CA TYR A 124 3.65 10.09 -36.51
C TYR A 124 3.19 11.00 -35.36
N THR A 125 2.67 12.18 -35.70
CA THR A 125 1.65 12.81 -34.86
C THR A 125 0.41 11.95 -35.01
N GLY A 126 0.46 10.74 -34.44
CA GLY A 126 -0.70 9.91 -34.28
C GLY A 126 -1.69 10.75 -33.52
N ARG A 127 -2.77 11.09 -34.20
CA ARG A 127 -3.79 12.00 -33.71
C ARG A 127 -4.39 11.35 -32.47
N TRP A 128 -3.80 11.60 -31.33
CA TRP A 128 -4.38 11.25 -30.06
C TRP A 128 -5.45 12.29 -29.78
N ARG A 129 -6.62 11.81 -29.39
CA ARG A 129 -7.77 12.66 -29.09
C ARG A 129 -8.33 12.25 -27.75
N PHE A 130 -8.76 13.25 -26.99
CA PHE A 130 -9.61 13.01 -25.84
C PHE A 130 -11.01 12.67 -26.36
N ASP A 131 -11.54 11.55 -25.87
CA ASP A 131 -12.91 11.12 -26.13
C ASP A 131 -13.60 10.92 -24.77
N GLY A 132 -14.17 12.01 -24.24
CA GLY A 132 -14.55 12.08 -22.83
C GLY A 132 -13.32 12.01 -21.91
N ASP A 133 -13.29 11.03 -21.01
CA ASP A 133 -12.16 10.77 -20.12
C ASP A 133 -11.06 9.91 -20.78
N ASP A 134 -11.31 9.32 -21.94
CA ASP A 134 -10.41 8.37 -22.57
C ASP A 134 -9.40 9.04 -23.53
N ILE A 135 -8.24 8.42 -23.72
CA ILE A 135 -7.24 8.85 -24.72
C ILE A 135 -7.17 7.81 -25.84
N VAL A 136 -7.57 8.21 -27.05
CA VAL A 136 -7.60 7.34 -28.23
C VAL A 136 -6.37 7.58 -29.09
N TYR A 137 -5.53 6.57 -29.31
CA TYR A 137 -4.43 6.59 -30.28
C TYR A 137 -4.86 5.94 -31.58
N ASN A 138 -5.25 6.76 -32.57
CA ASN A 138 -5.75 6.26 -33.85
C ASN A 138 -4.70 5.43 -34.62
N ASP A 139 -3.43 5.80 -34.55
CA ASP A 139 -2.34 5.15 -35.31
C ASP A 139 -1.93 3.80 -34.71
N PHE A 140 -2.16 3.60 -33.40
CA PHE A 140 -1.81 2.37 -32.69
C PHE A 140 -3.04 1.48 -32.42
N ASN A 141 -4.23 1.88 -32.88
CA ASN A 141 -5.51 1.23 -32.60
C ASN A 141 -5.69 0.89 -31.10
N HIS A 142 -5.25 1.79 -30.23
CA HIS A 142 -5.19 1.59 -28.79
C HIS A 142 -5.87 2.74 -28.05
N THR A 143 -6.66 2.41 -27.04
CA THR A 143 -7.44 3.36 -26.24
C THR A 143 -7.09 3.20 -24.76
N LEU A 144 -6.57 4.27 -24.16
CA LEU A 144 -6.41 4.35 -22.71
C LEU A 144 -7.76 4.72 -22.10
N THR A 145 -8.46 3.71 -21.60
CA THR A 145 -9.78 3.90 -20.97
C THR A 145 -9.64 4.39 -19.52
N LYS A 146 -10.62 5.17 -19.06
CA LYS A 146 -10.76 5.77 -17.72
C LYS A 146 -9.92 7.01 -17.45
N GLY A 147 -9.03 7.43 -18.34
CA GLY A 147 -8.20 8.63 -18.20
C GLY A 147 -6.81 8.41 -17.63
N VAL A 148 -6.08 9.51 -17.40
CA VAL A 148 -4.65 9.51 -17.06
C VAL A 148 -4.34 10.48 -15.91
N LEU A 149 -3.45 10.09 -15.00
CA LEU A 149 -2.93 10.97 -13.96
C LEU A 149 -1.79 11.85 -14.47
N THR A 150 -1.61 13.02 -13.86
CA THR A 150 -0.38 13.80 -14.06
C THR A 150 0.82 13.08 -13.45
N GLU A 151 2.03 13.28 -13.98
CA GLU A 151 3.26 12.72 -13.40
C GLU A 151 3.41 13.05 -11.91
N ARG A 152 3.12 14.31 -11.53
CA ARG A 152 3.13 14.73 -10.13
C ARG A 152 2.17 13.88 -9.28
N SER A 153 0.95 13.66 -9.78
CA SER A 153 -0.04 12.85 -9.08
C SER A 153 0.40 11.39 -8.95
N VAL A 154 1.04 10.81 -9.99
CA VAL A 154 1.61 9.46 -9.92
C VAL A 154 2.65 9.37 -8.80
N VAL A 155 3.56 10.33 -8.71
CA VAL A 155 4.57 10.37 -7.64
C VAL A 155 3.91 10.44 -6.26
N ILE A 156 2.95 11.36 -6.06
CA ILE A 156 2.23 11.48 -4.78
C ILE A 156 1.51 10.17 -4.43
N SER A 157 0.80 9.57 -5.39
CA SER A 157 0.08 8.32 -5.18
C SER A 157 1.03 7.17 -4.84
N THR A 158 2.18 7.04 -5.49
CA THR A 158 3.16 5.99 -5.18
C THR A 158 3.65 6.07 -3.74
N TYR A 159 3.96 7.28 -3.25
CA TYR A 159 4.36 7.46 -1.84
C TYR A 159 3.20 7.25 -0.86
N ALA A 160 1.98 7.65 -1.23
CA ALA A 160 0.79 7.45 -0.41
C ALA A 160 0.43 5.95 -0.28
N LEU A 161 0.70 5.16 -1.31
CA LEU A 161 0.46 3.72 -1.37
C LEU A 161 1.60 2.89 -0.78
N CYS A 162 2.78 3.47 -0.56
CA CYS A 162 3.96 2.79 -0.04
C CYS A 162 3.85 2.53 1.47
N GLY A 163 2.88 1.71 1.87
CA GLY A 163 2.67 1.32 3.27
C GLY A 163 1.70 0.15 3.43
N PHE A 164 2.00 -0.72 4.39
CA PHE A 164 1.11 -1.80 4.83
C PHE A 164 0.04 -1.31 5.82
N ALA A 165 -0.46 -0.09 5.64
CA ALA A 165 -1.41 0.54 6.56
C ALA A 165 -2.84 0.31 6.07
N ASN A 166 -3.31 -0.95 6.17
CA ASN A 166 -4.68 -1.33 5.82
C ASN A 166 -5.22 -2.40 6.78
N ILE A 167 -6.54 -2.63 6.72
CA ILE A 167 -7.26 -3.52 7.63
C ILE A 167 -6.75 -4.97 7.54
N ALA A 168 -6.38 -5.44 6.34
CA ALA A 168 -5.80 -6.78 6.17
C ALA A 168 -4.40 -6.89 6.82
N SER A 169 -3.62 -5.81 6.79
CA SER A 169 -2.27 -5.77 7.36
C SER A 169 -2.24 -5.75 8.89
N ILE A 170 -3.35 -5.40 9.55
CA ILE A 170 -3.54 -5.57 10.99
C ILE A 170 -3.31 -7.05 11.37
N GLY A 171 -3.94 -7.97 10.64
CA GLY A 171 -3.80 -9.41 10.86
C GLY A 171 -2.38 -9.91 10.64
N ILE A 172 -1.73 -9.42 9.58
CA ILE A 172 -0.34 -9.76 9.24
C ILE A 172 0.60 -9.29 10.35
N MET A 173 0.48 -8.03 10.80
CA MET A 173 1.32 -7.48 11.86
C MET A 173 1.09 -8.16 13.21
N LEU A 174 -0.16 -8.46 13.57
CA LEU A 174 -0.45 -9.23 14.79
C LEU A 174 0.10 -10.65 14.72
N GLY A 175 0.00 -11.32 13.57
CA GLY A 175 0.57 -12.65 13.36
C GLY A 175 2.09 -12.65 13.44
N ALA A 176 2.75 -11.70 12.78
CA ALA A 176 4.20 -11.58 12.76
C ALA A 176 4.77 -11.19 14.14
N LEU A 177 4.32 -10.06 14.70
CA LEU A 177 4.81 -9.57 15.99
C LEU A 177 4.38 -10.48 17.15
N GLY A 178 3.18 -11.07 17.07
CA GLY A 178 2.68 -12.03 18.06
C GLY A 178 3.37 -13.40 18.02
N ALA A 179 3.99 -13.77 16.89
CA ALA A 179 4.88 -14.94 16.81
C ALA A 179 6.25 -14.64 17.44
N MET A 180 6.75 -13.41 17.29
CA MET A 180 8.02 -12.98 17.88
C MET A 180 7.93 -12.70 19.39
N ALA A 181 6.79 -12.18 19.85
CA ALA A 181 6.55 -11.81 21.24
C ALA A 181 5.19 -12.34 21.74
N PRO A 182 5.07 -13.66 22.03
CA PRO A 182 3.79 -14.28 22.40
C PRO A 182 3.16 -13.66 23.66
N ASN A 183 3.98 -13.22 24.61
CA ASN A 183 3.51 -12.56 25.84
C ASN A 183 2.95 -11.15 25.61
N GLN A 184 3.17 -10.54 24.44
CA GLN A 184 2.73 -9.17 24.11
C GLN A 184 1.50 -9.14 23.19
N ARG A 185 0.92 -10.29 22.82
CA ARG A 185 -0.22 -10.38 21.88
C ARG A 185 -1.40 -9.48 22.27
N SER A 186 -1.75 -9.43 23.55
CA SER A 186 -2.86 -8.60 24.05
C SER A 186 -2.54 -7.11 23.92
N ALA A 187 -1.33 -6.69 24.30
CA ALA A 187 -0.89 -5.30 24.16
C ALA A 187 -0.86 -4.86 22.69
N LEU A 188 -0.37 -5.72 21.78
CA LEU A 188 -0.36 -5.46 20.35
C LEU A 188 -1.78 -5.30 19.78
N ALA A 189 -2.72 -6.16 20.18
CA ALA A 189 -4.12 -6.08 19.74
C ALA A 189 -4.81 -4.77 20.15
N GLN A 190 -4.48 -4.21 21.32
CA GLN A 190 -5.06 -2.95 21.80
C GLN A 190 -4.61 -1.73 21.00
N VAL A 191 -3.38 -1.74 20.46
CA VAL A 191 -2.79 -0.59 19.76
C VAL A 191 -2.88 -0.67 18.25
N VAL A 192 -3.16 -1.86 17.68
CA VAL A 192 -3.02 -2.11 16.24
C VAL A 192 -3.88 -1.21 15.35
N VAL A 193 -5.09 -0.86 15.77
CA VAL A 193 -5.97 0.04 15.01
C VAL A 193 -5.39 1.46 14.98
N ARG A 194 -4.88 1.94 16.13
CA ARG A 194 -4.20 3.24 16.22
C ARG A 194 -2.92 3.25 15.41
N ALA A 195 -2.17 2.15 15.44
CA ALA A 195 -0.94 1.98 14.66
C ALA A 195 -1.22 2.02 13.15
N MET A 196 -2.31 1.39 12.69
CA MET A 196 -2.74 1.46 11.29
C MET A 196 -3.02 2.91 10.86
N ILE A 197 -3.84 3.65 11.62
CA ILE A 197 -4.16 5.05 11.32
C ILE A 197 -2.89 5.90 11.27
N THR A 198 -2.02 5.75 12.27
CA THR A 198 -0.74 6.47 12.36
C THR A 198 0.16 6.15 11.16
N GLY A 199 0.19 4.88 10.73
CA GLY A 199 0.92 4.44 9.54
C GLY A 199 0.38 5.05 8.26
N THR A 200 -0.95 5.13 8.08
CA THR A 200 -1.57 5.77 6.91
C THR A 200 -1.21 7.26 6.86
N VAL A 201 -1.26 7.96 8.00
CA VAL A 201 -0.86 9.37 8.09
C VAL A 201 0.63 9.54 7.76
N ALA A 202 1.48 8.59 8.15
CA ALA A 202 2.91 8.62 7.80
C ALA A 202 3.13 8.51 6.29
N CYS A 203 2.42 7.62 5.61
CA CYS A 203 2.46 7.50 4.15
C CYS A 203 2.00 8.78 3.46
N PHE A 204 0.89 9.38 3.92
CA PHE A 204 0.40 10.65 3.37
C PHE A 204 1.36 11.80 3.61
N MET A 205 1.99 11.89 4.78
CA MET A 205 3.00 12.90 5.05
C MET A 205 4.19 12.76 4.09
N THR A 206 4.67 11.54 3.83
CA THR A 206 5.74 11.32 2.84
C THR A 206 5.29 11.66 1.41
N ALA A 207 4.03 11.40 1.08
CA ALA A 207 3.45 11.75 -0.21
C ALA A 207 3.35 13.26 -0.43
N CYS A 208 2.96 14.02 0.61
CA CYS A 208 2.95 15.48 0.56
C CYS A 208 4.37 16.03 0.32
N ILE A 209 5.38 15.49 1.00
CA ILE A 209 6.77 15.93 0.79
C ILE A 209 7.25 15.58 -0.62
N ALA A 210 6.96 14.36 -1.10
CA ALA A 210 7.28 13.97 -2.48
C ALA A 210 6.61 14.88 -3.52
N GLY A 211 5.35 15.26 -3.30
CA GLY A 211 4.62 16.18 -4.17
C GLY A 211 5.09 17.64 -4.11
N LEU A 212 5.72 18.05 -3.01
CA LEU A 212 6.35 19.37 -2.86
C LEU A 212 7.73 19.42 -3.53
N LEU A 213 8.50 18.34 -3.42
CA LEU A 213 9.85 18.24 -3.99
C LEU A 213 9.85 17.80 -5.46
N TYR A 214 8.70 17.41 -6.00
CA TYR A 214 8.57 17.08 -7.40
C TYR A 214 8.77 18.32 -8.27
N ALA A 215 9.85 18.32 -9.04
CA ALA A 215 10.08 19.26 -10.13
C ALA A 215 9.78 18.54 -11.46
N PRO A 216 8.87 19.06 -12.29
CA PRO A 216 8.66 18.50 -13.62
C PRO A 216 9.96 18.62 -14.43
N GLY A 217 10.30 17.56 -15.17
CA GLY A 217 11.48 17.54 -16.03
C GLY A 217 11.42 18.69 -17.04
N ILE A 218 12.49 19.48 -17.08
CA ILE A 218 12.76 20.48 -18.12
C ILE A 218 13.09 19.76 -19.43
#